data_AF-A0A7W5V1W1-F1
#
_entry.id   AF-A0A7W5V1W1-F1
#
_cell.length_a   1.000
_cell.length_b   1.000
_cell.length_c   1.000
_cell.angle_alpha   90.00
_cell.angle_beta   90.00
_cell.angle_gamma   90.00
#
_symmetry.space_group_name_H-M   'P 1'
#
loop_
_entity.id
_entity.type
_entity.pdbx_description
1 polymer ?
#
loop_
_entity_poly.entity_id
_entity_poly.type
_entity_poly.pdbx_seq_one_letter_code
_entity_poly.pdbx_strand_id
1 'polypeptide(L)'
;MIPVWRDNARLDALYDRALNYPLPPNTRNDFWGDGDATIQKNMSGGSGDYCDYRVRITLHTSLAEAEIRRYYSKAKIAGAEHPAHITLWFAEPDERNGRGYILEIYDSHRSDWDWRCI
;
A
#
# COMPACT_ATOMS: atom_id res chain seq x y z
N MET A 1 6.63 5.16 -28.18
CA MET A 1 5.75 5.64 -27.09
C MET A 1 5.98 4.72 -25.92
N ILE A 2 6.57 5.24 -24.85
CA ILE A 2 6.89 4.50 -23.63
C ILE A 2 5.58 4.06 -22.96
N PRO A 3 5.42 2.80 -22.50
CA PRO A 3 4.12 2.27 -22.07
C PRO A 3 3.75 2.66 -20.63
N VAL A 4 3.57 3.97 -20.39
CA VAL A 4 3.06 4.55 -19.12
C VAL A 4 1.73 3.91 -18.68
N TRP A 5 0.90 3.50 -19.64
CA TRP A 5 -0.38 2.83 -19.40
C TRP A 5 -0.24 1.49 -18.69
N ARG A 6 0.88 0.78 -18.88
CA ARG A 6 1.11 -0.54 -18.29
C ARG A 6 1.39 -0.43 -16.80
N ASP A 7 2.20 0.56 -16.41
CA ASP A 7 2.54 0.81 -15.01
C ASP A 7 1.38 1.47 -14.26
N ASN A 8 0.58 2.30 -14.93
CA ASN A 8 -0.71 2.74 -14.37
C ASN A 8 -1.63 1.55 -14.10
N ALA A 9 -1.80 0.64 -15.06
CA ALA A 9 -2.65 -0.55 -14.86
C ALA A 9 -2.13 -1.46 -13.73
N ARG A 10 -0.81 -1.55 -13.53
CA ARG A 10 -0.21 -2.27 -12.40
C ARG A 10 -0.52 -1.61 -11.06
N LEU A 11 -0.39 -0.27 -10.98
CA LEU A 11 -0.74 0.51 -9.78
C LEU A 11 -2.23 0.37 -9.45
N ASP A 12 -3.10 0.56 -10.44
CA ASP A 12 -4.55 0.45 -10.26
C ASP A 12 -4.92 -0.96 -9.77
N ALA A 13 -4.33 -2.00 -10.37
CA ALA A 13 -4.57 -3.36 -9.93
C ALA A 13 -4.04 -3.64 -8.51
N LEU A 14 -2.93 -3.02 -8.10
CA LEU A 14 -2.42 -3.11 -6.73
C LEU A 14 -3.37 -2.39 -5.74
N TYR A 15 -3.84 -1.20 -6.11
CA TYR A 15 -4.79 -0.41 -5.34
C TYR A 15 -6.12 -1.16 -5.15
N ASP A 16 -6.66 -1.73 -6.22
CA ASP A 16 -7.88 -2.55 -6.18
C ASP A 16 -7.70 -3.77 -5.28
N ARG A 17 -6.56 -4.47 -5.37
CA ARG A 17 -6.27 -5.62 -4.49
C ARG A 17 -6.15 -5.20 -3.03
N ALA A 18 -5.57 -4.04 -2.76
CA ALA A 18 -5.45 -3.49 -1.42
C ALA A 18 -6.83 -3.15 -0.82
N LEU A 19 -7.70 -2.49 -1.58
CA LEU A 19 -9.04 -2.13 -1.14
C LEU A 19 -9.98 -3.33 -0.97
N ASN A 20 -9.84 -4.35 -1.81
CA ASN A 20 -10.67 -5.55 -1.75
C ASN A 20 -10.13 -6.59 -0.74
N TYR A 21 -8.94 -6.39 -0.16
CA TYR A 21 -8.46 -7.27 0.89
C TYR A 21 -9.34 -7.13 2.13
N PRO A 22 -9.77 -8.25 2.76
CA PRO A 22 -10.66 -8.16 3.91
C PRO A 22 -10.02 -7.33 5.03
N LEU A 23 -10.78 -6.38 5.55
CA LEU A 23 -10.35 -5.56 6.67
C LEU A 23 -10.42 -6.36 7.99
N PRO A 24 -9.58 -6.03 8.97
CA PRO A 24 -9.72 -6.59 10.32
C PRO A 24 -11.11 -6.26 10.90
N PRO A 25 -11.64 -7.11 11.80
CA PRO A 25 -12.90 -6.81 12.47
C PRO A 25 -12.80 -5.47 13.22
N ASN A 26 -13.90 -4.72 13.29
CA ASN A 26 -13.92 -3.38 13.90
C ASN A 26 -12.90 -2.40 13.30
N THR A 27 -12.53 -2.59 12.03
CA THR A 27 -11.83 -1.59 11.22
C THR A 27 -12.80 -0.96 10.25
N ARG A 28 -12.71 0.36 10.07
CA ARG A 28 -13.45 1.12 9.08
C ARG A 28 -12.47 1.96 8.27
N ASN A 29 -12.73 2.09 6.97
CA ASN A 29 -12.00 3.06 6.15
C ASN A 29 -12.40 4.47 6.58
N ASP A 30 -11.43 5.36 6.66
CA ASP A 30 -11.76 6.78 6.69
C ASP A 30 -12.24 7.18 5.30
N PHE A 31 -13.56 7.27 5.10
CA PHE A 31 -14.17 7.60 3.80
C PHE A 31 -13.76 8.98 3.27
N TRP A 32 -13.13 9.80 4.11
CA TRP A 32 -12.78 11.19 3.81
C TRP A 32 -11.27 11.43 3.68
N GLY A 33 -10.43 10.41 3.94
CA GLY A 33 -8.97 10.54 4.00
C GLY A 33 -8.23 9.58 3.07
N ASP A 34 -8.01 10.04 1.84
CA ASP A 34 -6.82 9.79 1.00
C ASP A 34 -6.21 8.38 1.06
N GLY A 35 -6.78 7.47 0.26
CA GLY A 35 -5.96 6.41 -0.30
C GLY A 35 -4.97 7.03 -1.29
N ASP A 36 -3.69 7.06 -0.97
CA ASP A 36 -2.63 7.57 -1.87
C ASP A 36 -2.01 6.40 -2.64
N ALA A 37 -1.89 6.54 -3.95
CA ALA A 37 -1.24 5.58 -4.83
C ALA A 37 -0.17 6.32 -5.63
N THR A 38 1.10 5.98 -5.40
CA THR A 38 2.25 6.65 -6.01
C THR A 38 3.11 5.67 -6.80
N ILE A 39 3.63 6.12 -7.95
CA ILE A 39 4.70 5.45 -8.72
C ILE A 39 5.95 6.32 -8.63
N GLN A 40 7.10 5.71 -8.31
CA GLN A 40 8.38 6.43 -8.29
C GLN A 40 9.55 5.51 -8.62
N LYS A 41 10.62 6.08 -9.19
CA LYS A 41 11.92 5.42 -9.30
C LYS A 41 12.58 5.28 -7.93
N ASN A 42 13.05 4.08 -7.59
CA ASN A 42 13.95 3.80 -6.46
C ASN A 42 13.47 4.36 -5.10
N MET A 43 12.18 4.25 -4.82
CA MET A 43 11.57 4.69 -3.56
C MET A 43 12.16 3.95 -2.35
N SER A 44 12.62 2.71 -2.50
CA SER A 44 13.32 1.95 -1.46
C SER A 44 14.83 2.23 -1.36
N GLY A 45 15.38 3.23 -2.08
CA GLY A 45 16.77 3.67 -1.94
C GLY A 45 17.82 2.81 -2.67
N GLY A 46 17.45 2.14 -3.76
CA GLY A 46 18.37 1.36 -4.60
C GLY A 46 19.00 2.16 -5.76
N SER A 47 20.09 1.65 -6.33
CA SER A 47 20.72 2.17 -7.56
C SER A 47 20.29 1.43 -8.83
N GLY A 48 19.25 0.60 -8.76
CA GLY A 48 18.75 -0.19 -9.89
C GLY A 48 17.77 0.57 -10.77
N ASP A 49 17.42 -0.03 -11.90
CA ASP A 49 16.28 0.42 -12.72
C ASP A 49 15.03 -0.33 -12.27
N TYR A 50 14.44 0.13 -11.17
CA TYR A 50 13.19 -0.38 -10.63
C TYR A 50 12.11 0.70 -10.63
N CYS A 51 10.88 0.25 -10.84
CA CYS A 51 9.68 1.04 -10.74
C CYS A 51 8.94 0.58 -9.49
N ASP A 52 8.81 1.51 -8.53
CA ASP A 52 8.25 1.21 -7.22
C ASP A 52 6.85 1.78 -7.10
N TYR A 53 5.94 0.95 -6.61
CA TYR A 53 4.54 1.24 -6.39
C TYR A 53 4.26 1.28 -4.90
N ARG A 54 3.61 2.34 -4.46
CA ARG A 54 3.20 2.48 -3.06
C ARG A 54 1.73 2.84 -3.00
N VAL A 55 0.98 2.04 -2.26
CA VAL A 55 -0.42 2.30 -1.91
C VAL A 55 -0.51 2.52 -0.41
N ARG A 56 -1.08 3.64 0.02
CA ARG A 56 -1.28 3.99 1.43
C ARG A 56 -2.77 4.15 1.67
N ILE A 57 -3.31 3.44 2.64
CA ILE A 57 -4.73 3.50 3.01
C ILE A 57 -4.82 3.85 4.48
N THR A 58 -5.56 4.93 4.79
CA THR A 58 -5.81 5.34 6.17
C THR A 58 -7.05 4.61 6.71
N LEU A 59 -6.86 3.87 7.80
CA LEU A 59 -7.87 3.02 8.41
C LEU A 59 -8.03 3.38 9.89
N HIS A 60 -9.25 3.32 10.40
CA HIS A 60 -9.54 3.51 11.82
C HIS A 60 -9.98 2.19 12.42
N THR A 61 -9.47 1.88 13.61
CA THR A 61 -9.88 0.69 14.32
C THR A 61 -9.88 0.87 15.83
N SER A 62 -10.72 0.07 16.48
CA SER A 62 -10.71 -0.10 17.93
C SER A 62 -9.82 -1.26 18.40
N LEU A 63 -9.16 -1.98 17.49
CA LEU A 63 -8.26 -3.10 17.82
C LEU A 63 -6.91 -2.62 18.35
N ALA A 64 -6.23 -3.47 19.12
CA ALA A 64 -4.87 -3.20 19.56
C ALA A 64 -3.88 -3.37 18.39
N GLU A 65 -2.77 -2.62 18.42
CA GLU A 65 -1.73 -2.70 17.38
C GLU A 65 -1.21 -4.13 17.15
N ALA A 66 -1.05 -4.89 18.23
CA ALA A 66 -0.57 -6.27 18.17
C ALA A 66 -1.52 -7.19 17.38
N GLU A 67 -2.83 -6.96 17.48
CA GLU A 67 -3.83 -7.74 16.74
C GLU A 67 -3.81 -7.42 15.26
N ILE A 68 -3.67 -6.14 14.91
CA ILE A 68 -3.56 -5.66 13.54
C ILE A 68 -2.28 -6.18 12.89
N ARG A 69 -1.14 -6.09 13.60
CA ARG A 69 0.12 -6.67 13.14
C ARG A 69 0.02 -8.17 12.93
N ARG A 70 -0.68 -8.90 13.81
CA ARG A 70 -0.89 -10.35 13.67
C ARG A 70 -1.83 -10.71 12.51
N TYR A 71 -2.80 -9.83 12.21
CA TYR A 71 -3.69 -10.00 11.08
C TYR A 71 -2.93 -9.84 9.76
N TYR A 72 -2.21 -8.74 9.59
CA TYR A 72 -1.47 -8.45 8.36
C TYR A 72 -0.16 -9.26 8.22
N SER A 73 0.40 -9.83 9.29
CA SER A 73 1.55 -10.73 9.17
C SER A 73 1.21 -12.03 8.43
N LYS A 74 -0.08 -12.39 8.36
CA LYS A 74 -0.59 -13.51 7.56
C LYS A 74 -1.12 -13.06 6.20
N ALA A 75 -1.30 -11.77 6.00
CA ALA A 75 -1.82 -11.23 4.75
C ALA A 75 -0.80 -11.41 3.64
N LYS A 76 -1.28 -11.92 2.50
CA LYS A 76 -0.51 -12.04 1.27
C LYS A 76 -1.27 -11.33 0.17
N ILE A 77 -0.97 -10.05 -0.02
CA ILE A 77 -1.50 -9.28 -1.14
C ILE A 77 -0.58 -9.54 -2.32
N ALA A 78 -1.14 -9.94 -3.46
CA ALA A 78 -0.36 -10.13 -4.67
C ALA A 78 0.15 -8.78 -5.19
N GLY A 79 1.46 -8.64 -5.41
CA GLY A 79 2.04 -7.56 -6.21
C GLY A 79 2.01 -7.89 -7.70
N ALA A 80 2.75 -7.12 -8.50
CA ALA A 80 2.88 -7.30 -9.94
C ALA A 80 3.69 -8.54 -10.31
N GLU A 81 4.79 -8.81 -9.59
CA GLU A 81 5.65 -9.97 -9.84
C GLU A 81 5.86 -10.85 -8.59
N HIS A 82 5.83 -10.23 -7.41
CA HIS A 82 6.04 -10.89 -6.11
C HIS A 82 4.94 -10.49 -5.12
N PRO A 83 4.79 -11.18 -3.97
CA PRO A 83 3.91 -10.70 -2.92
C PRO A 83 4.31 -9.28 -2.50
N ALA A 84 3.33 -8.37 -2.46
CA ALA A 84 3.57 -7.01 -2.06
C ALA A 84 4.00 -6.95 -0.59
N HIS A 85 4.94 -6.07 -0.28
CA HIS A 85 5.39 -5.83 1.07
C HIS A 85 4.36 -4.98 1.81
N ILE A 86 4.10 -5.29 3.07
CA ILE A 86 3.09 -4.60 3.88
C ILE A 86 3.77 -3.99 5.11
N THR A 87 3.64 -2.68 5.23
CA THR A 87 4.11 -1.89 6.37
C THR A 87 2.92 -1.24 7.06
N LEU A 88 2.93 -1.24 8.39
CA LEU A 88 1.86 -0.66 9.20
C LEU A 88 2.42 0.50 10.01
N TRP A 89 1.82 1.68 9.85
CA TRP A 89 2.15 2.88 10.61
C TRP A 89 0.97 3.23 11.51
N PHE A 90 1.18 3.29 12.82
CA PHE A 90 0.11 3.60 13.78
C PHE A 90 0.21 5.07 14.18
N ALA A 91 -0.91 5.78 14.11
CA ALA A 91 -1.01 7.13 14.65
C ALA A 91 -1.21 7.06 16.17
N GLU A 92 -0.91 8.15 16.87
CA GLU A 92 -1.24 8.27 18.29
C GLU A 92 -2.77 8.13 18.48
N PRO A 93 -3.20 7.42 19.53
CA PRO A 93 -4.63 7.19 19.76
C PRO A 93 -5.34 8.51 20.07
N ASP A 94 -6.39 8.82 19.34
CA ASP A 94 -7.26 9.96 19.62
C ASP A 94 -8.46 9.48 20.45
N GLU A 95 -8.67 10.07 21.63
CA GLU A 95 -9.64 9.60 22.64
C GLU A 95 -11.09 9.55 22.12
N ARG A 96 -11.39 10.25 21.02
CA ARG A 96 -12.76 10.35 20.47
C ARG A 96 -13.07 9.42 19.30
N ASN A 97 -12.08 8.97 18.52
CA ASN A 97 -12.32 8.29 17.23
C ASN A 97 -11.64 6.92 17.09
N GLY A 98 -10.93 6.44 18.13
CA GLY A 98 -10.19 5.19 18.08
C GLY A 98 -8.75 5.39 17.61
N ARG A 99 -8.07 4.30 17.24
CA ARG A 99 -6.69 4.35 16.75
C ARG A 99 -6.67 4.31 15.23
N GLY A 100 -6.18 5.40 14.63
CA GLY A 100 -5.88 5.45 13.21
C GLY A 100 -4.59 4.69 12.90
N TYR A 101 -4.55 3.98 11.78
CA TYR A 101 -3.33 3.41 11.23
C TYR A 101 -3.31 3.53 9.71
N ILE A 102 -2.12 3.66 9.14
CA ILE A 102 -1.88 3.68 7.71
C ILE A 102 -1.35 2.30 7.32
N LEU A 103 -2.11 1.63 6.46
CA LEU A 103 -1.68 0.43 5.75
C LEU A 103 -0.91 0.88 4.52
N GLU A 104 0.39 0.62 4.50
CA GLU A 104 1.26 0.90 3.37
C GLU A 104 1.63 -0.41 2.68
N ILE A 105 1.27 -0.52 1.41
CA ILE A 105 1.58 -1.67 0.56
C ILE A 105 2.56 -1.21 -0.49
N TYR A 106 3.66 -1.94 -0.58
CA TYR A 106 4.78 -1.63 -1.43
C TYR A 106 5.05 -2.78 -2.40
N ASP A 107 5.24 -2.45 -3.67
CA ASP A 107 5.61 -3.40 -4.70
C ASP A 107 6.70 -2.79 -5.58
N SER A 108 7.59 -3.62 -6.11
CA SER A 108 8.72 -3.19 -6.93
C SER A 108 8.89 -4.15 -8.09
N HIS A 109 9.05 -3.62 -9.29
CA HIS A 109 9.41 -4.41 -10.46
C HIS A 109 10.50 -3.74 -11.28
N ARG A 110 11.13 -4.49 -12.17
CA ARG A 110 12.17 -3.97 -13.06
C ARG A 110 11.59 -2.99 -14.10
N SER A 111 12.18 -1.81 -14.24
CA SER A 111 11.66 -0.76 -15.13
C SER A 111 11.48 -1.24 -16.57
N ASP A 112 10.25 -1.13 -17.08
CA ASP A 112 9.86 -1.48 -18.46
C ASP A 112 9.92 -0.25 -19.38
N TRP A 113 10.86 0.66 -19.11
CA TRP A 113 11.11 1.90 -19.85
C TRP A 113 10.10 3.03 -19.59
N ASP A 114 9.29 2.99 -18.52
CA ASP A 114 8.49 4.14 -18.09
C ASP A 114 9.39 5.28 -17.63
N TRP A 115 9.26 6.46 -18.24
CA TRP A 115 10.09 7.64 -17.94
C TRP A 115 9.96 8.14 -16.50
N ARG A 116 8.88 7.78 -15.79
CA ARG A 116 8.73 8.03 -14.35
C ARG A 116 9.63 7.13 -13.49
N CYS A 117 10.18 6.08 -14.12
CA CYS A 117 10.99 5.02 -13.56
C CYS A 117 12.35 4.86 -14.29
N ILE A 118 12.73 5.81 -15.17
CA ILE A 118 14.05 5.91 -15.85
C ILE A 118 14.87 7.05 -15.23
#